data_AF-A0A519KW24-F1
#
_entry.id   AF-A0A519KW24-F1
#
_cell.length_a   1.000
_cell.length_b   1.000
_cell.length_c   1.000
_cell.angle_alpha   90.00
_cell.angle_beta   90.00
_cell.angle_gamma   90.00
#
_symmetry.space_group_name_H-M   'P 1'
#
loop_
_entity.id
_entity.type
_entity.pdbx_description
1 polymer ?
#
loop_
_entity_poly.entity_id
_entity_poly.type
_entity_poly.pdbx_seq_one_letter_code
_entity_poly.pdbx_strand_id
1 'polypeptide(L)'
;MTKHDYILSESADKDLENIFDYTEVQFGFDQAEKYLSEIENVFQKLVLNPESGRKRNEIKEGLYSFPKDNHVIFYRNLDSHIR
;
A
#
# COMPACT_ATOMS: atom_id res chain seq x y z
N MET A 1 -16.14 -16.10 -7.69
CA MET A 1 -15.17 -15.03 -7.99
C MET A 1 -14.08 -15.14 -6.95
N THR A 2 -12.85 -15.52 -7.33
CA THR A 2 -11.72 -15.59 -6.41
C THR A 2 -11.42 -14.18 -5.90
N LYS A 3 -11.66 -13.98 -4.61
CA LYS A 3 -11.34 -12.73 -3.91
C LYS A 3 -9.83 -12.58 -3.99
N HIS A 4 -9.36 -11.67 -4.84
CA HIS A 4 -7.98 -11.24 -4.76
C HIS A 4 -7.93 -10.42 -3.47
N ASP A 5 -7.04 -10.77 -2.56
CA ASP A 5 -6.78 -10.03 -1.33
C ASP A 5 -5.34 -9.48 -1.39
N TYR A 6 -4.95 -8.65 -0.43
CA TYR A 6 -3.56 -8.23 -0.25
C TYR A 6 -3.01 -8.83 1.05
N ILE A 7 -1.70 -9.05 1.10
CA ILE A 7 -1.00 -9.51 2.31
C ILE A 7 0.09 -8.51 2.63
N LEU A 8 0.04 -7.90 3.81
CA LEU A 8 1.11 -7.03 4.27
C LEU A 8 2.32 -7.86 4.71
N SER A 9 3.51 -7.39 4.35
CA SER A 9 4.72 -7.83 5.05
C SER A 9 4.78 -7.21 6.44
N GLU A 10 5.49 -7.83 7.37
CA GLU A 10 5.71 -7.26 8.72
C GLU A 10 6.29 -5.83 8.66
N SER A 11 7.17 -5.56 7.69
CA SER A 11 7.70 -4.21 7.47
C SER A 11 6.63 -3.23 6.99
N ALA A 12 5.75 -3.66 6.07
CA ALA A 12 4.70 -2.80 5.56
C ALA A 12 3.63 -2.50 6.63
N ASP A 13 3.30 -3.49 7.46
CA ASP A 13 2.41 -3.32 8.60
C ASP A 13 2.96 -2.29 9.59
N LYS A 14 4.24 -2.42 9.94
CA LYS A 14 4.95 -1.45 10.79
C LYS A 14 5.07 -0.06 10.14
N ASP A 15 5.22 0.01 8.82
CA ASP A 15 5.23 1.29 8.10
C ASP A 15 3.86 1.99 8.23
N LEU A 16 2.74 1.25 8.16
CA LEU A 16 1.40 1.82 8.39
C LEU A 16 1.23 2.33 9.82
N GLU A 17 1.70 1.59 10.82
CA GLU A 17 1.71 2.05 12.22
C GLU A 17 2.48 3.37 12.37
N ASN A 18 3.70 3.43 11.83
CA ASN A 18 4.52 4.64 11.90
C ASN A 18 3.88 5.83 11.17
N ILE A 19 3.23 5.58 10.02
CA ILE A 19 2.51 6.60 9.27
C ILE A 19 1.33 7.11 10.09
N PHE A 20 0.57 6.22 10.73
CA PHE A 20 -0.54 6.59 11.60
C PHE A 20 -0.06 7.43 12.77
N ASP A 21 0.90 6.94 13.55
CA ASP A 21 1.43 7.62 14.73
C ASP A 21 1.97 9.01 14.38
N TYR A 22 2.75 9.11 13.31
CA TYR A 22 3.26 10.41 12.85
C TYR A 22 2.13 11.35 12.44
N THR A 23 1.14 10.85 11.68
CA THR A 23 0.04 11.68 11.20
C THR A 23 -0.85 12.14 12.35
N GLU A 24 -1.09 11.29 13.35
CA GLU A 24 -1.85 11.64 14.55
C GLU A 24 -1.13 12.74 15.34
N VAL A 25 0.17 12.58 15.59
CA VAL A 25 0.96 13.57 16.34
C VAL A 25 1.00 14.92 15.65
N GLN A 26 1.04 14.96 14.30
CA GLN A 26 1.15 16.21 13.54
C GLN A 26 -0.21 16.84 13.20
N PHE A 27 -1.24 16.04 12.94
CA PHE A 27 -2.48 16.50 12.31
C PHE A 27 -3.76 16.03 13.03
N GLY A 28 -3.64 15.21 14.08
CA GLY A 28 -4.75 14.68 14.86
C GLY A 28 -5.29 13.33 14.36
N PHE A 29 -6.00 12.64 15.24
CA PHE A 29 -6.51 11.28 15.04
C PHE A 29 -7.37 11.14 13.78
N ASP A 30 -8.35 12.03 13.58
CA ASP A 30 -9.26 11.97 12.43
C ASP A 30 -8.51 11.99 11.09
N GLN A 31 -7.42 12.76 11.03
CA GLN A 31 -6.59 12.84 9.83
C GLN A 31 -5.71 11.59 9.65
N ALA A 32 -5.24 10.98 10.74
CA ALA A 32 -4.51 9.73 10.71
C ALA A 32 -5.40 8.57 10.23
N GLU A 33 -6.60 8.44 10.79
CA GLU A 33 -7.56 7.39 10.42
C GLU A 33 -8.00 7.54 8.96
N LYS A 34 -8.30 8.78 8.53
CA LYS A 34 -8.61 9.08 7.13
C LYS A 34 -7.45 8.70 6.21
N TYR A 35 -6.23 9.08 6.56
CA TYR A 35 -5.09 8.82 5.69
C TYR A 35 -4.79 7.32 5.55
N LEU A 36 -4.88 6.56 6.64
CA LEU A 36 -4.74 5.10 6.64
C LEU A 36 -5.84 4.44 5.78
N SER A 37 -7.09 4.87 5.93
CA SER A 37 -8.21 4.40 5.11
C SER A 37 -8.01 4.69 3.62
N GLU A 38 -7.43 5.84 3.27
CA GLU A 38 -7.12 6.16 1.88
C GLU A 38 -5.99 5.29 1.30
N ILE A 39 -5.01 4.89 2.11
CA ILE A 39 -3.98 3.92 1.73
C ILE A 39 -4.60 2.54 1.49
N GLU A 40 -5.45 2.06 2.39
CA GLU A 40 -6.16 0.78 2.22
C GLU A 40 -7.02 0.75 0.95
N ASN A 41 -7.70 1.87 0.64
CA ASN A 41 -8.44 2.02 -0.61
C ASN A 41 -7.54 1.91 -1.85
N VAL A 42 -6.28 2.33 -1.77
CA VAL A 42 -5.30 2.10 -2.83
C VAL A 42 -4.97 0.61 -2.94
N PHE A 43 -4.76 -0.11 -1.83
CA PHE A 43 -4.52 -1.56 -1.88
C PHE A 43 -5.67 -2.30 -2.58
N GLN A 44 -6.92 -1.95 -2.26
CA GLN A 44 -8.08 -2.56 -2.92
C GLN A 44 -8.12 -2.28 -4.43
N LYS A 45 -7.72 -1.08 -4.86
CA LYS A 45 -7.60 -0.76 -6.30
C LYS A 45 -6.48 -1.56 -6.96
N LEU A 46 -5.34 -1.70 -6.28
CA LEU A 46 -4.20 -2.48 -6.78
C LEU A 46 -4.52 -3.97 -6.85
N VAL A 47 -5.32 -4.50 -5.94
CA VAL A 47 -5.83 -5.87 -5.99
C VAL A 47 -6.65 -6.11 -7.25
N LEU A 48 -7.51 -5.15 -7.64
CA LEU A 48 -8.36 -5.25 -8.83
C LEU A 48 -7.59 -5.00 -10.14
N ASN A 49 -6.55 -4.18 -10.09
CA ASN A 49 -5.70 -3.88 -11.24
C ASN A 49 -4.21 -3.80 -10.84
N PRO A 50 -3.54 -4.94 -10.61
CA PRO A 50 -2.16 -4.97 -10.12
C PRO A 50 -1.15 -4.39 -11.10
N GLU A 51 -1.48 -4.24 -12.37
CA GLU A 51 -0.58 -3.66 -13.37
C GLU A 51 -0.67 -2.13 -13.45
N SER A 52 -1.57 -1.50 -12.67
CA SER A 52 -1.72 -0.04 -12.62
C SER A 52 -0.54 0.69 -11.97
N GLY A 53 0.27 0.00 -11.17
CA GLY A 53 1.52 0.52 -10.64
C GLY A 53 2.65 0.54 -11.69
N ARG A 54 3.66 1.36 -11.45
CA ARG A 54 4.87 1.39 -12.29
C ARG A 54 5.76 0.19 -11.95
N LYS A 55 6.09 -0.63 -12.95
CA LYS A 55 7.13 -1.68 -12.84
C LYS A 55 8.46 -1.05 -12.42
N ARG A 56 9.12 -1.68 -11.44
CA ARG A 56 10.38 -1.28 -10.79
C ARG A 56 11.46 -2.35 -10.90
N ASN A 57 11.56 -2.97 -12.08
CA ASN A 57 12.58 -4.00 -12.34
C ASN A 57 14.01 -3.45 -12.18
N GLU A 58 14.20 -2.12 -12.26
CA GLU A 58 15.46 -1.45 -11.95
C GLU A 58 15.88 -1.55 -10.46
N ILE A 59 14.92 -1.79 -9.56
CA ILE A 59 15.17 -1.98 -8.12
C ILE A 59 15.17 -3.47 -7.79
N LYS A 60 14.13 -4.19 -8.23
CA LYS A 60 13.97 -5.63 -8.04
C LYS A 60 12.99 -6.18 -9.05
N GLU A 61 13.32 -7.33 -9.63
CA GLU A 61 12.44 -8.01 -10.60
C GLU A 61 11.06 -8.30 -10.00
N GLY A 62 10.01 -7.98 -10.77
CA GLY A 62 8.62 -8.19 -10.37
C GLY A 62 8.09 -7.18 -9.33
N LEU A 63 8.88 -6.15 -8.98
CA LEU A 63 8.45 -5.08 -8.09
C LEU A 63 7.62 -4.04 -8.85
N TYR A 64 6.59 -3.52 -8.20
CA TYR A 64 5.77 -2.41 -8.66
C TYR A 64 5.76 -1.32 -7.60
N SER A 65 5.47 -0.09 -8.02
CA SER A 65 5.26 1.05 -7.12
C SER A 65 4.02 1.85 -7.51
N PHE A 66 3.27 2.33 -6.53
CA PHE A 66 2.15 3.24 -6.72
C PHE A 66 2.25 4.45 -5.77
N PRO A 67 2.23 5.70 -6.27
CA PRO A 67 2.30 6.88 -5.42
C PRO A 67 0.96 7.14 -4.70
N LYS A 68 1.03 7.47 -3.40
CA LYS A 68 -0.12 7.93 -2.60
C LYS A 68 0.33 9.14 -1.77
N ASP A 69 0.02 10.32 -2.29
CA ASP A 69 0.43 11.61 -1.74
C ASP A 69 1.94 11.66 -1.42
N ASN A 70 2.30 11.71 -0.14
CA ASN A 70 3.68 11.80 0.32
C ASN A 70 4.38 10.43 0.45
N HIS A 71 3.69 9.32 0.18
CA HIS A 71 4.23 7.97 0.31
C HIS A 71 4.20 7.22 -1.03
N VAL A 72 5.04 6.19 -1.13
CA VAL A 72 5.07 5.28 -2.28
C VAL A 72 4.84 3.87 -1.78
N ILE A 73 3.79 3.23 -2.29
CA ILE A 73 3.44 1.85 -1.97
C ILE A 73 4.22 0.94 -2.91
N PHE A 74 5.10 0.11 -2.37
CA PHE A 74 5.77 -0.95 -3.12
C PHE A 74 5.04 -2.28 -2.93
N TYR A 75 4.86 -3.02 -4.01
CA TYR A 75 4.18 -4.31 -3.98
C TYR A 75 4.67 -5.23 -5.11
N ARG A 76 4.32 -6.50 -5.04
CA ARG A 76 4.42 -7.46 -6.13
C ARG A 76 3.05 -8.04 -6.43
N ASN A 77 2.81 -8.26 -7.71
CA ASN A 77 1.65 -9.02 -8.17
C ASN A 77 2.02 -10.51 -8.17
N LEU A 78 1.36 -11.30 -7.31
CA LEU A 78 1.48 -12.76 -7.27
C LEU A 78 0.19 -13.37 -7.82
N ASP A 79 0.21 -14.66 -8.17
CA ASP A 79 -0.89 -15.32 -8.90
C ASP A 79 -2.28 -15.20 -8.24
N SER A 80 -2.34 -14.99 -6.91
CA SER A 80 -3.60 -14.93 -6.14
C SER A 80 -3.81 -13.65 -5.33
N HIS A 81 -2.77 -12.85 -5.10
CA HIS A 81 -2.80 -11.69 -4.21
C HIS A 81 -1.67 -10.71 -4.56
N ILE A 82 -1.80 -9.47 -4.09
CA ILE A 82 -0.66 -8.55 -4.04
C ILE A 82 0.03 -8.62 -2.66
N ARG A 83 1.34 -8.43 -2.64
CA ARG A 83 2.15 -8.44 -1.41
C ARG A 83 3.24 -7.38 -1.42
#